data_AF-A0A5K1K1B5-F1
#
_entry.id   AF-A0A5K1K1B5-F1
#
_cell.length_a   1.000
_cell.length_b   1.000
_cell.length_c   1.000
_cell.angle_alpha   90.00
_cell.angle_beta   90.00
_cell.angle_gamma   90.00
#
_symmetry.space_group_name_H-M   'P 1'
#
loop_
_entity.id
_entity.type
_entity.pdbx_description
1 polymer ?
#
loop_
_entity_poly.entity_id
_entity_poly.type
_entity_poly.pdbx_seq_one_letter_code
_entity_poly.pdbx_strand_id
1 'polypeptide(L)'
;MAYAGLGALQMFNGFNSNTPMPPSEAELATQALNEESLYRFPSFDADAAVMLGLSLRKRFRSSSRHVKVRGMLISIQTIAGHTLFSCTVGNLGGLDGAGDVSLDSWACLEGYKGMIAVVRRTGHSSYYVEKGMNALGKTQKQLGIPSDLKISGGAFPIWLEWLKLCCVSKNAPCCPIAIIGCYSGSSQDDHHLVVTSVRDYLKKLVRDAAPPPGAPSTMGTSMGTSMGTSALGQSVQTVMSSAMAHQLTGHTHGSVSGRPPSTWVRDPASRGIHDLHDEDDGYHDHGELEYRD
;
A
#
# COMPACT_ATOMS: atom_id res chain seq x y z
N MET A 1 -44.76 -31.36 52.79
CA MET A 1 -45.32 -30.03 52.48
C MET A 1 -44.80 -29.61 51.12
N ALA A 2 -45.73 -29.42 50.18
CA ALA A 2 -45.47 -28.97 48.82
C ALA A 2 -45.26 -27.46 48.77
N TYR A 3 -44.40 -26.98 47.86
CA TYR A 3 -44.66 -25.78 47.07
C TYR A 3 -44.05 -25.95 45.69
N ALA A 4 -44.87 -25.65 44.68
CA ALA A 4 -44.59 -25.72 43.27
C ALA A 4 -44.16 -24.34 42.73
N GLY A 5 -43.39 -24.38 41.64
CA GLY A 5 -43.58 -23.50 40.48
C GLY A 5 -42.98 -22.10 40.54
N LEU A 6 -42.03 -21.85 39.64
CA LEU A 6 -42.19 -20.84 38.58
C LEU A 6 -41.05 -21.02 37.55
N GLY A 7 -41.46 -21.28 36.31
CA GLY A 7 -40.55 -21.44 35.19
C GLY A 7 -39.88 -20.12 34.82
N ALA A 8 -38.59 -20.22 34.50
CA ALA A 8 -37.94 -19.31 33.58
C ALA A 8 -37.43 -20.17 32.44
N LEU A 9 -38.19 -20.19 31.34
CA LEU A 9 -37.67 -20.56 30.03
C LEU A 9 -36.45 -19.68 29.78
N GLN A 10 -35.24 -20.25 29.92
CA GLN A 10 -34.08 -19.67 29.28
C GLN A 10 -34.31 -19.79 27.77
N MET A 11 -34.85 -18.72 27.21
CA MET A 11 -34.92 -18.52 25.79
C MET A 11 -33.50 -18.63 25.24
N PHE A 12 -33.27 -19.70 24.49
CA PHE A 12 -32.14 -19.85 23.58
C PHE A 12 -32.16 -18.63 22.66
N ASN A 13 -31.28 -17.66 22.93
CA ASN A 13 -31.24 -16.42 22.18
C ASN A 13 -30.81 -16.75 20.75
N GLY A 14 -31.72 -16.48 19.82
CA GLY A 14 -31.58 -16.80 18.41
C GLY A 14 -30.28 -16.25 17.81
N PHE A 15 -29.72 -17.04 16.91
CA PHE A 15 -28.65 -16.69 16.00
C PHE A 15 -28.85 -15.28 15.41
N ASN A 16 -28.05 -14.33 15.87
CA ASN A 16 -27.79 -13.08 15.14
C ASN A 16 -27.00 -13.44 13.86
N SER A 17 -27.70 -13.88 12.82
CA SER A 17 -27.18 -14.16 11.48
C SER A 17 -26.86 -12.90 10.67
N ASN A 18 -26.71 -11.74 11.32
CA ASN A 18 -26.53 -10.45 10.68
C ASN A 18 -25.13 -9.84 10.92
N THR A 19 -24.17 -10.63 11.39
CA THR A 19 -22.75 -10.23 11.34
C THR A 19 -22.28 -10.35 9.90
N PRO A 20 -21.84 -9.25 9.24
CA PRO A 20 -21.18 -9.36 7.94
C PRO A 20 -20.04 -10.36 8.08
N MET A 21 -20.02 -11.41 7.25
CA MET A 21 -18.90 -12.34 7.25
C MET A 21 -17.62 -11.54 6.96
N PRO A 22 -16.52 -11.80 7.68
CA PRO A 22 -15.26 -11.13 7.40
C PRO A 22 -14.84 -11.42 5.94
N PRO A 23 -14.24 -10.44 5.25
CA PRO A 23 -13.79 -10.63 3.87
C PRO A 23 -12.87 -11.83 3.75
N SER A 24 -13.06 -12.64 2.73
CA SER A 24 -12.17 -13.74 2.39
C SER A 24 -10.80 -13.22 1.94
N GLU A 25 -9.76 -14.06 2.07
CA GLU A 25 -8.41 -13.71 1.61
C GLU A 25 -8.37 -13.37 0.11
N ALA A 26 -9.24 -13.99 -0.70
CA ALA A 26 -9.36 -13.69 -2.13
C ALA A 26 -9.94 -12.28 -2.39
N GLU A 27 -10.92 -11.86 -1.60
CA GLU A 27 -11.49 -10.52 -1.67
C GLU A 27 -10.48 -9.47 -1.21
N LEU A 28 -9.74 -9.75 -0.14
CA LEU A 28 -8.67 -8.86 0.34
C LEU A 28 -7.55 -8.72 -0.68
N ALA A 29 -7.15 -9.80 -1.36
CA ALA A 29 -6.19 -9.75 -2.46
C ALA A 29 -6.71 -8.89 -3.62
N THR A 30 -7.97 -9.09 -4.02
CA THR A 30 -8.60 -8.29 -5.09
C THR A 30 -8.65 -6.81 -4.72
N GLN A 31 -8.98 -6.49 -3.47
CA GLN A 31 -8.97 -5.12 -2.96
C GLN A 31 -7.56 -4.51 -3.02
N ALA A 32 -6.55 -5.23 -2.55
CA ALA A 32 -5.16 -4.75 -2.57
C ALA A 32 -4.68 -4.45 -4.00
N LEU A 33 -5.01 -5.32 -4.97
CA LEU A 33 -4.68 -5.12 -6.37
C LEU A 33 -5.38 -3.89 -6.96
N ASN A 34 -6.64 -3.66 -6.60
CA ASN A 34 -7.37 -2.45 -6.99
C ASN A 34 -6.70 -1.19 -6.42
N GLU A 35 -6.34 -1.21 -5.13
CA GLU A 35 -5.62 -0.12 -4.47
C GLU A 35 -4.28 0.20 -5.18
N GLU A 36 -3.48 -0.82 -5.52
CA GLU A 36 -2.24 -0.66 -6.30
C GLU A 36 -2.47 -0.03 -7.68
N SER A 37 -3.55 -0.41 -8.36
CA SER A 37 -3.86 0.10 -9.69
C SER A 37 -4.25 1.59 -9.70
N LEU A 38 -4.88 2.05 -8.61
CA LEU A 38 -5.43 3.40 -8.49
C LEU A 38 -4.40 4.45 -8.09
N TYR A 39 -3.40 4.07 -7.28
CA TYR A 39 -2.48 5.03 -6.69
C TYR A 39 -1.21 5.22 -7.53
N ARG A 40 -1.30 6.11 -8.52
CA ARG A 40 -0.19 6.52 -9.38
C ARG A 40 0.27 7.93 -9.04
N PHE A 41 1.58 8.11 -8.96
CA PHE A 41 2.21 9.39 -8.64
C PHE A 41 2.50 10.18 -9.91
N PRO A 42 2.18 11.48 -9.98
CA PRO A 42 2.56 12.31 -11.13
C PRO A 42 4.09 12.46 -11.24
N SER A 43 4.76 12.58 -10.10
CA SER A 43 6.21 12.57 -9.93
C SER A 43 6.56 12.00 -8.55
N PHE A 44 7.79 11.53 -8.37
CA PHE A 44 8.27 11.05 -7.08
C PHE A 44 9.79 11.28 -6.96
N ASP A 45 10.18 12.09 -5.99
CA ASP A 45 11.57 12.46 -5.69
C ASP A 45 11.89 12.23 -4.21
N ALA A 46 13.09 12.63 -3.77
CA ALA A 46 13.53 12.48 -2.38
C ALA A 46 12.65 13.28 -1.41
N ASP A 47 12.23 14.49 -1.78
CA ASP A 47 11.37 15.32 -0.94
C ASP A 47 9.98 14.69 -0.76
N ALA A 48 9.42 14.12 -1.83
CA ALA A 48 8.20 13.33 -1.78
C ALA A 48 8.34 12.13 -0.83
N ALA A 49 9.46 11.40 -0.91
CA ALA A 49 9.74 10.30 -0.01
C ALA A 49 9.81 10.75 1.46
N VAL A 50 10.52 11.84 1.76
CA VAL A 50 10.60 12.41 3.12
C VAL A 50 9.23 12.83 3.63
N MET A 51 8.45 13.57 2.85
CA MET A 51 7.11 14.01 3.23
C MET A 51 6.18 12.83 3.52
N LEU A 52 6.20 11.81 2.66
CA LEU A 52 5.39 10.61 2.82
C LEU A 52 5.82 9.80 4.05
N GLY A 53 7.13 9.62 4.25
CA GLY A 53 7.71 8.95 5.42
C GLY A 53 7.35 9.63 6.74
N LEU A 54 7.41 10.96 6.79
CA LEU A 54 6.99 11.74 7.96
C LEU A 54 5.48 11.64 8.21
N SER A 55 4.65 11.60 7.16
CA SER A 55 3.20 11.40 7.26
C SER A 55 2.87 10.02 7.86
N LEU A 56 3.54 8.97 7.39
CA LEU A 56 3.41 7.60 7.93
C LEU A 56 3.77 7.57 9.42
N ARG A 57 4.92 8.14 9.79
CA ARG A 57 5.36 8.25 11.18
C ARG A 57 4.34 8.97 12.04
N LYS A 58 3.85 10.13 11.59
CA LYS A 58 2.85 10.93 12.31
C LYS A 58 1.59 10.10 12.56
N ARG A 59 1.08 9.43 11.53
CA ARG A 59 -0.13 8.61 11.62
C ARG A 59 0.04 7.41 12.55
N PHE A 60 1.17 6.71 12.50
CA PHE A 60 1.43 5.60 13.40
C PHE A 60 1.52 6.06 14.86
N ARG A 61 2.20 7.18 15.14
CA ARG A 61 2.26 7.76 16.50
C ARG A 61 0.90 8.15 17.04
N SER A 62 -0.03 8.56 16.19
CA SER A 62 -1.41 8.86 16.56
C SER A 62 -2.30 7.62 16.70
N SER A 63 -1.81 6.43 16.31
CA SER A 63 -2.58 5.20 16.43
C SER A 63 -2.51 4.63 17.85
N SER A 64 -3.56 3.92 18.25
CA SER A 64 -3.59 3.20 19.53
C SER A 64 -2.53 2.11 19.65
N ARG A 65 -1.92 1.68 18.53
CA ARG A 65 -0.85 0.68 18.48
C ARG A 65 0.45 1.18 19.09
N HIS A 66 0.83 2.43 18.80
CA HIS A 66 2.02 3.05 19.38
C HIS A 66 1.94 3.10 20.92
N VAL A 67 0.74 3.28 21.47
CA VAL A 67 0.52 3.37 22.92
C VAL A 67 0.58 1.98 23.60
N LYS A 68 0.37 0.89 22.85
CA LYS A 68 0.25 -0.49 23.35
C LYS A 68 1.54 -1.33 23.24
N VAL A 69 2.71 -0.71 23.15
CA VAL A 69 4.03 -1.38 23.18
C VAL A 69 4.46 -2.03 21.84
N ARG A 70 4.17 -1.40 20.70
CA ARG A 70 4.83 -1.79 19.44
C ARG A 70 5.38 -0.59 18.70
N GLY A 71 6.65 -0.69 18.37
CA GLY A 71 7.32 0.21 17.45
C GLY A 71 7.03 -0.18 16.01
N MET A 72 7.55 0.63 15.10
CA MET A 72 7.42 0.43 13.68
C MET A 72 8.68 0.86 12.96
N LEU A 73 9.02 0.12 11.92
CA LEU A 73 10.02 0.49 10.94
C LEU A 73 9.35 1.04 9.70
N ILE A 74 9.91 2.12 9.15
CA ILE A 74 9.51 2.72 7.88
C ILE A 74 10.75 2.79 7.01
N SER A 75 10.63 2.33 5.77
CA SER A 75 11.67 2.46 4.76
C SER A 75 11.06 2.83 3.43
N ILE A 76 11.66 3.78 2.72
CA ILE A 76 11.32 4.11 1.35
C ILE A 76 12.60 4.04 0.56
N GLN A 77 12.62 3.15 -0.43
CA GLN A 77 13.79 2.87 -1.25
C GLN A 77 13.43 3.00 -2.71
N THR A 78 14.38 3.43 -3.53
CA THR A 78 14.29 3.22 -4.97
C THR A 78 14.22 1.72 -5.30
N ILE A 79 13.74 1.39 -6.49
CA ILE A 79 13.71 -0.01 -6.95
C ILE A 79 15.11 -0.65 -6.91
N ALA A 80 16.15 0.16 -7.14
CA ALA A 80 17.55 -0.25 -7.13
C ALA A 80 18.17 -0.49 -5.74
N GLY A 81 17.48 -0.15 -4.64
CA GLY A 81 18.02 -0.34 -3.29
C GLY A 81 18.46 0.92 -2.56
N HIS A 82 18.54 2.07 -3.25
CA HIS A 82 18.94 3.32 -2.59
C HIS A 82 17.84 3.80 -1.64
N THR A 83 18.19 3.96 -0.36
CA THR A 83 17.28 4.47 0.67
C THR A 83 17.07 5.96 0.51
N LEU A 84 15.82 6.37 0.32
CA LEU A 84 15.38 7.76 0.26
C LEU A 84 14.88 8.26 1.62
N PHE A 85 14.30 7.37 2.41
CA PHE A 85 13.84 7.64 3.76
C PHE A 85 13.91 6.37 4.61
N SER A 86 14.36 6.49 5.85
CA SER A 86 14.33 5.39 6.81
C SER A 86 14.10 5.94 8.21
N CYS A 87 13.20 5.32 8.97
CA CYS A 87 12.84 5.80 10.29
C CYS A 87 12.31 4.68 11.18
N THR A 88 12.77 4.67 12.42
CA THR A 88 12.18 3.88 13.49
C THR A 88 11.21 4.73 14.30
N VAL A 89 10.12 4.12 14.75
CA VAL A 89 9.07 4.77 15.56
C VAL A 89 8.82 3.88 16.77
N GLY A 90 8.80 4.46 17.98
CA GLY A 90 8.67 3.70 19.23
C GLY A 90 9.86 3.95 20.17
N ASN A 91 9.93 3.20 21.26
CA ASN A 91 11.05 3.21 22.20
C ASN A 91 12.21 2.37 21.65
N LEU A 92 13.39 2.97 21.44
CA LEU A 92 14.56 2.27 20.87
C LEU A 92 15.46 1.63 21.93
N GLY A 93 15.04 1.66 23.19
CA GLY A 93 15.83 1.19 24.33
C GLY A 93 15.75 2.21 25.46
N GLY A 94 14.90 1.92 26.44
CA GLY A 94 14.89 2.62 27.71
C GLY A 94 15.92 2.02 28.67
N LEU A 95 15.96 2.52 29.90
CA LEU A 95 16.80 1.99 30.98
C LEU A 95 16.52 0.51 31.30
N ASP A 96 15.38 -0.01 30.84
CA ASP A 96 14.92 -1.39 30.92
C ASP A 96 15.48 -2.31 29.81
N GLY A 97 16.19 -1.76 28.83
CA GLY A 97 16.87 -2.53 27.77
C GLY A 97 15.93 -3.18 26.74
N ALA A 98 14.62 -3.03 26.87
CA ALA A 98 13.62 -3.54 25.93
C ALA A 98 13.30 -2.48 24.87
N GLY A 99 13.84 -2.64 23.66
CA GLY A 99 13.47 -1.84 22.51
C GLY A 99 12.23 -2.41 21.81
N ASP A 100 11.35 -1.53 21.36
CA ASP A 100 10.16 -1.84 20.57
C ASP A 100 10.47 -2.41 19.17
N VAL A 101 11.72 -2.28 18.72
CA VAL A 101 12.20 -2.63 17.39
C VAL A 101 13.47 -3.47 17.51
N SER A 102 13.47 -4.66 16.92
CA SER A 102 14.59 -5.60 16.91
C SER A 102 15.31 -5.67 15.56
N LEU A 103 16.50 -6.28 15.52
CA LEU A 103 17.20 -6.60 14.27
C LEU A 103 16.38 -7.52 13.36
N ASP A 104 15.60 -8.45 13.95
CA ASP A 104 14.69 -9.30 13.17
C ASP A 104 13.60 -8.49 12.47
N SER A 105 13.17 -7.38 13.07
CA SER A 105 12.19 -6.47 12.45
C SER A 105 12.79 -5.81 11.20
N TRP A 106 14.05 -5.39 11.27
CA TRP A 106 14.79 -4.88 10.10
C TRP A 106 14.98 -5.95 9.04
N ALA A 107 15.30 -7.17 9.43
CA ALA A 107 15.43 -8.30 8.51
C ALA A 107 14.11 -8.62 7.80
N CYS A 108 12.97 -8.48 8.50
CA CYS A 108 11.65 -8.63 7.91
C CYS A 108 11.30 -7.51 6.91
N LEU A 109 11.74 -6.27 7.16
CA LEU A 109 11.44 -5.14 6.30
C LEU A 109 12.41 -5.03 5.10
N GLU A 110 13.70 -4.85 5.38
CA GLU A 110 14.73 -4.47 4.41
C GLU A 110 15.70 -5.60 4.04
N GLY A 111 15.72 -6.70 4.79
CA GLY A 111 16.63 -7.81 4.53
C GLY A 111 16.53 -8.28 3.07
N TYR A 112 17.56 -9.00 2.57
CA TYR A 112 17.55 -9.59 1.22
C TYR A 112 16.30 -10.44 0.95
N LYS A 113 15.65 -10.90 2.02
CA LYS A 113 14.45 -11.72 2.02
C LYS A 113 13.24 -11.03 2.67
N GLY A 114 13.32 -9.73 2.91
CA GLY A 114 12.27 -8.94 3.55
C GLY A 114 11.11 -8.61 2.60
N MET A 115 10.11 -7.90 3.12
CA MET A 115 8.91 -7.50 2.38
C MET A 115 9.24 -6.61 1.17
N ILE A 116 10.27 -5.76 1.26
CA ILE A 116 10.71 -4.94 0.12
C ILE A 116 11.21 -5.84 -1.04
N ALA A 117 11.89 -6.95 -0.73
CA ALA A 117 12.34 -7.90 -1.74
C ALA A 117 11.16 -8.60 -2.43
N VAL A 118 10.04 -8.82 -1.73
CA VAL A 118 8.79 -9.34 -2.32
C VAL A 118 8.28 -8.39 -3.40
N VAL A 119 8.21 -7.09 -3.11
CA VAL A 119 7.74 -6.08 -4.08
C VAL A 119 8.71 -6.00 -5.27
N ARG A 120 10.03 -6.02 -5.03
CA ARG A 120 11.04 -6.03 -6.11
C ARG A 120 10.87 -7.19 -7.07
N ARG A 121 10.55 -8.38 -6.55
CA ARG A 121 10.45 -9.61 -7.36
C ARG A 121 9.10 -9.77 -8.05
N THR A 122 8.03 -9.31 -7.42
CA THR A 122 6.66 -9.55 -7.91
C THR A 122 6.04 -8.35 -8.59
N GLY A 123 6.56 -7.14 -8.35
CA GLY A 123 5.94 -5.89 -8.79
C GLY A 123 4.68 -5.50 -8.00
N HIS A 124 4.27 -6.31 -7.02
CA HIS A 124 3.03 -6.12 -6.28
C HIS A 124 3.28 -5.85 -4.80
N SER A 125 2.28 -5.29 -4.10
CA SER A 125 2.37 -5.11 -2.65
C SER A 125 2.55 -6.45 -1.96
N SER A 126 3.32 -6.45 -0.88
CA SER A 126 3.55 -7.67 -0.11
C SER A 126 2.24 -8.21 0.51
N TYR A 127 1.26 -7.33 0.75
CA TYR A 127 -0.08 -7.71 1.22
C TYR A 127 -0.89 -8.43 0.14
N TYR A 128 -0.90 -7.93 -1.10
CA TYR A 128 -1.54 -8.64 -2.21
C TYR A 128 -0.97 -10.06 -2.38
N VAL A 129 0.36 -10.16 -2.35
CA VAL A 129 1.05 -11.46 -2.48
C VAL A 129 0.70 -12.38 -1.32
N GLU A 130 0.69 -11.88 -0.09
CA GLU A 130 0.28 -12.65 1.10
C GLU A 130 -1.14 -13.19 0.97
N LYS A 131 -2.11 -12.32 0.68
CA LYS A 131 -3.52 -12.67 0.58
C LYS A 131 -3.82 -13.59 -0.59
N GLY A 132 -3.20 -13.35 -1.75
CA GLY A 132 -3.30 -14.23 -2.91
C GLY A 132 -2.73 -15.62 -2.64
N MET A 133 -1.61 -15.71 -1.92
CA MET A 133 -1.01 -16.99 -1.53
C MET A 133 -1.92 -17.76 -0.56
N ASN A 134 -2.44 -17.08 0.48
CA ASN A 134 -3.34 -17.68 1.46
C ASN A 134 -4.66 -18.14 0.83
N ALA A 135 -5.23 -17.35 -0.08
CA ALA A 135 -6.46 -17.69 -0.80
C ALA A 135 -6.33 -18.96 -1.66
N LEU A 136 -5.14 -19.18 -2.24
CA LEU A 136 -4.86 -20.37 -3.05
C LEU A 136 -4.50 -21.59 -2.21
N GLY A 137 -4.27 -21.44 -0.89
CA GLY A 137 -3.78 -22.50 -0.02
C GLY A 137 -2.41 -23.05 -0.48
N LYS A 138 -1.65 -22.27 -1.27
CA LYS A 138 -0.36 -22.68 -1.82
C LYS A 138 0.77 -22.16 -0.96
N THR A 139 1.79 -22.97 -0.80
CA THR A 139 3.06 -22.56 -0.18
C THR A 139 3.89 -21.73 -1.16
N GLN A 140 4.82 -20.92 -0.64
CA GLN A 140 5.78 -20.15 -1.45
C GLN A 140 6.49 -21.01 -2.50
N LYS A 141 6.94 -22.21 -2.08
CA LYS A 141 7.60 -23.19 -2.96
C LYS A 141 6.72 -23.62 -4.14
N GLN A 142 5.41 -23.79 -3.92
CA GLN A 142 4.46 -24.16 -4.96
C GLN A 142 4.15 -23.00 -5.92
N LEU A 143 4.42 -21.76 -5.51
CA LEU A 143 4.29 -20.56 -6.36
C LEU A 143 5.60 -20.19 -7.08
N GLY A 144 6.67 -20.97 -6.90
CA GLY A 144 7.99 -20.63 -7.44
C GLY A 144 8.63 -19.42 -6.76
N ILE A 145 8.10 -19.01 -5.62
CA ILE A 145 8.67 -17.94 -4.79
C ILE A 145 9.73 -18.59 -3.89
N PRO A 146 10.95 -18.01 -3.80
CA PRO A 146 11.95 -18.47 -2.86
C PRO A 146 11.36 -18.60 -1.45
N SER A 147 11.47 -19.79 -0.85
CA SER A 147 10.79 -20.16 0.40
C SER A 147 11.30 -19.43 1.64
N ASP A 148 12.20 -18.49 1.43
CA ASP A 148 12.95 -17.76 2.42
C ASP A 148 12.48 -16.31 2.54
N LEU A 149 11.58 -15.87 1.64
CA LEU A 149 10.96 -14.56 1.68
C LEU A 149 9.98 -14.42 2.85
N LYS A 150 10.09 -13.32 3.58
CA LYS A 150 9.12 -12.88 4.58
C LYS A 150 7.96 -12.18 3.87
N ILE A 151 6.92 -12.94 3.59
CA ILE A 151 5.68 -12.45 2.99
C ILE A 151 4.74 -12.01 4.12
N SER A 152 4.73 -10.71 4.37
CA SER A 152 3.82 -10.02 5.28
C SER A 152 3.41 -8.70 4.63
N GLY A 153 2.19 -8.24 4.86
CA GLY A 153 1.71 -6.92 4.46
C GLY A 153 2.53 -5.78 5.06
N GLY A 154 2.56 -4.67 4.33
CA GLY A 154 3.25 -3.45 4.74
C GLY A 154 4.23 -2.89 3.70
N ALA A 155 4.55 -3.62 2.63
CA ALA A 155 5.32 -3.09 1.50
C ALA A 155 4.43 -2.81 0.30
N PHE A 156 4.61 -1.65 -0.34
CA PHE A 156 3.76 -1.13 -1.41
C PHE A 156 4.59 -0.50 -2.54
N PRO A 157 4.30 -0.83 -3.82
CA PRO A 157 5.02 -0.28 -4.97
C PRO A 157 4.60 1.16 -5.28
N ILE A 158 5.56 2.03 -5.58
CA ILE A 158 5.32 3.39 -6.10
C ILE A 158 5.42 3.36 -7.62
N TRP A 159 4.31 3.69 -8.27
CA TRP A 159 4.18 3.76 -9.72
C TRP A 159 3.99 5.21 -10.17
N LEU A 160 4.56 5.56 -11.32
CA LEU A 160 4.29 6.84 -11.96
C LEU A 160 3.04 6.81 -12.85
N GLU A 161 2.34 7.94 -12.94
CA GLU A 161 1.16 8.17 -13.78
C GLU A 161 1.54 8.47 -15.24
N TRP A 162 2.51 9.36 -15.44
CA TRP A 162 2.84 9.96 -16.74
C TRP A 162 3.47 9.04 -17.77
N LEU A 163 3.83 7.84 -17.34
CA LEU A 163 4.32 6.81 -18.24
C LEU A 163 3.19 6.11 -19.02
N LYS A 164 1.97 6.67 -19.02
CA LYS A 164 0.91 6.35 -20.00
C LYS A 164 1.07 7.07 -21.35
N LEU A 165 1.74 8.22 -21.43
CA LEU A 165 1.81 9.02 -22.66
C LEU A 165 3.00 8.70 -23.58
N CYS A 166 4.08 8.11 -23.07
CA CYS A 166 5.14 7.55 -23.93
C CYS A 166 4.75 6.22 -24.59
N CYS A 167 3.56 5.67 -24.28
CA CYS A 167 3.14 4.35 -24.72
C CYS A 167 2.45 4.29 -26.09
N VAL A 168 2.49 5.35 -26.90
CA VAL A 168 2.18 5.22 -28.34
C VAL A 168 3.26 4.38 -29.05
N SER A 169 4.38 4.06 -28.38
CA SER A 169 5.29 2.98 -28.75
C SER A 169 5.71 2.13 -27.54
N LYS A 170 4.90 1.12 -27.19
CA LYS A 170 5.28 -0.12 -26.47
C LYS A 170 6.37 -0.03 -25.36
N ASN A 171 6.26 0.86 -24.39
CA ASN A 171 6.95 0.65 -23.11
C ASN A 171 6.31 1.46 -21.97
N ALA A 172 5.28 0.88 -21.36
CA ALA A 172 4.84 1.28 -20.02
C ALA A 172 6.00 1.02 -19.03
N PRO A 173 6.04 1.63 -17.84
CA PRO A 173 7.10 1.35 -16.89
C PRO A 173 6.91 -0.10 -16.49
N CYS A 174 7.86 -0.95 -16.88
CA CYS A 174 7.82 -2.37 -16.58
C CYS A 174 7.97 -2.65 -15.08
N CYS A 175 8.38 -1.64 -14.29
CA CYS A 175 8.63 -1.77 -12.87
C CYS A 175 8.21 -0.52 -12.08
N PRO A 176 7.88 -0.67 -10.78
CA PRO A 176 7.74 0.46 -9.88
C PRO A 176 9.09 1.18 -9.72
N ILE A 177 9.06 2.49 -9.49
CA ILE A 177 10.27 3.32 -9.37
C ILE A 177 10.85 3.33 -7.95
N ALA A 178 9.99 3.11 -6.96
CA ALA A 178 10.32 3.08 -5.55
C ALA A 178 9.37 2.14 -4.81
N ILE A 179 9.73 1.80 -3.58
CA ILE A 179 8.99 0.88 -2.71
C ILE A 179 8.91 1.53 -1.34
N ILE A 180 7.71 1.57 -0.78
CA ILE A 180 7.47 1.95 0.62
C ILE A 180 7.30 0.67 1.40
N GLY A 181 7.93 0.57 2.57
CA GLY A 181 7.76 -0.53 3.50
C GLY A 181 7.49 0.00 4.90
N CYS A 182 6.52 -0.59 5.58
CA CYS A 182 6.21 -0.37 6.98
C CYS A 182 6.09 -1.72 7.69
N TYR A 183 6.72 -1.87 8.85
CA TYR A 183 6.64 -3.10 9.64
C TYR A 183 6.46 -2.81 11.13
N SER A 184 5.32 -3.20 11.69
CA SER A 184 5.00 -3.20 13.12
C SER A 184 4.60 -4.61 13.63
N GLY A 185 4.69 -5.62 12.76
CA GLY A 185 4.25 -6.99 13.05
C GLY A 185 2.74 -7.20 12.93
N SER A 186 2.01 -6.32 12.25
CA SER A 186 0.60 -6.50 11.90
C SER A 186 0.41 -6.23 10.41
N SER A 187 0.44 -7.30 9.60
CA SER A 187 0.35 -7.26 8.13
C SER A 187 -0.78 -6.36 7.62
N GLN A 188 -2.01 -6.57 8.11
CA GLN A 188 -3.18 -5.84 7.67
C GLN A 188 -3.11 -4.36 8.05
N ASP A 189 -2.72 -4.05 9.28
CA ASP A 189 -2.67 -2.67 9.74
C ASP A 189 -1.52 -1.89 9.09
N ASP A 190 -0.41 -2.56 8.77
CA ASP A 190 0.74 -1.97 8.09
C ASP A 190 0.38 -1.66 6.63
N HIS A 191 -0.29 -2.59 5.93
CA HIS A 191 -0.84 -2.33 4.60
C HIS A 191 -1.81 -1.16 4.59
N HIS A 192 -2.80 -1.16 5.49
CA HIS A 192 -3.78 -0.07 5.58
C HIS A 192 -3.13 1.27 5.89
N LEU A 193 -2.12 1.29 6.77
CA LEU A 193 -1.38 2.50 7.08
C LEU A 193 -0.70 3.07 5.83
N VAL A 194 -0.02 2.21 5.06
CA VAL A 194 0.67 2.62 3.83
C VAL A 194 -0.32 3.11 2.78
N VAL A 195 -1.32 2.30 2.43
CA VAL A 195 -2.30 2.62 1.40
C VAL A 195 -3.05 3.91 1.70
N THR A 196 -3.53 4.06 2.93
CA THR A 196 -4.24 5.27 3.34
C THR A 196 -3.31 6.48 3.25
N SER A 197 -2.01 6.33 3.53
CA SER A 197 -1.06 7.45 3.53
C SER A 197 -0.71 7.88 2.10
N VAL A 198 -0.51 6.91 1.21
CA VAL A 198 -0.32 7.13 -0.22
C VAL A 198 -1.54 7.83 -0.81
N ARG A 199 -2.75 7.30 -0.56
CA ARG A 199 -4.00 7.90 -1.05
C ARG A 199 -4.14 9.36 -0.64
N ASP A 200 -3.92 9.66 0.63
CA ASP A 200 -4.11 11.01 1.16
C ASP A 200 -3.01 11.96 0.68
N TYR A 201 -1.78 11.46 0.50
CA TYR A 201 -0.69 12.20 -0.12
C TYR A 201 -1.00 12.58 -1.58
N LEU A 202 -1.48 11.63 -2.38
CA LEU A 202 -1.89 11.89 -3.77
C LEU A 202 -3.05 12.90 -3.85
N LYS A 203 -4.06 12.77 -2.97
CA LYS A 203 -5.14 13.76 -2.87
C LYS A 203 -4.63 15.16 -2.53
N LYS A 204 -3.59 15.26 -1.68
CA LYS A 204 -2.96 16.53 -1.35
C LYS A 204 -2.26 17.14 -2.59
N LEU A 205 -1.49 16.35 -3.33
CA LEU A 205 -0.84 16.82 -4.56
C LEU A 205 -1.83 17.38 -5.58
N VAL A 206 -2.98 16.71 -5.78
CA VAL A 206 -4.02 17.20 -6.69
C VAL A 206 -4.61 18.53 -6.24
N ARG A 207 -4.78 18.74 -4.92
CA ARG A 207 -5.27 20.01 -4.37
C ARG A 207 -4.25 21.12 -4.51
N ASP A 208 -2.97 20.83 -4.27
CA ASP A 208 -1.89 21.82 -4.36
C ASP A 208 -1.62 22.22 -5.83
N ALA A 209 -1.92 21.33 -6.78
CA ALA A 209 -1.81 21.60 -8.22
C ALA A 209 -3.01 22.37 -8.82
N ALA A 210 -4.16 22.40 -8.13
CA ALA A 210 -5.32 23.15 -8.58
C ALA A 210 -5.16 24.64 -8.23
N PRO A 211 -5.33 25.58 -9.18
CA PRO A 211 -5.37 27.00 -8.84
C PRO A 211 -6.49 27.27 -7.84
N PRO A 212 -6.28 28.17 -6.86
CA PRO A 212 -7.30 28.48 -5.86
C PRO A 212 -8.60 28.91 -6.57
N PRO A 213 -9.77 28.38 -6.17
CA PRO A 213 -11.03 28.77 -6.78
C PRO A 213 -11.30 30.24 -6.46
N GLY A 214 -11.22 31.09 -7.49
CA GLY A 214 -11.75 32.44 -7.52
C GLY A 214 -11.24 33.39 -6.44
N ALA A 215 -10.04 33.95 -6.62
CA ALA A 215 -9.87 35.33 -6.18
C ALA A 215 -10.85 36.17 -7.02
N PRO A 216 -11.80 36.90 -6.40
CA PRO A 216 -12.67 37.78 -7.17
C PRO A 216 -11.77 38.78 -7.90
N SER A 217 -11.83 38.75 -9.22
CA SER A 217 -11.16 39.72 -10.06
C SER A 217 -11.76 41.07 -9.70
N THR A 218 -11.00 41.90 -8.99
CA THR A 218 -11.35 43.30 -8.73
C THR A 218 -11.30 44.06 -10.07
N MET A 219 -12.31 43.86 -10.91
CA MET A 219 -12.62 44.77 -12.00
C MET A 219 -13.29 45.99 -11.38
N GLY A 220 -12.70 47.14 -11.66
CA GLY A 220 -13.04 48.41 -11.03
C GLY A 220 -14.48 48.85 -11.25
N THR A 221 -14.94 49.68 -10.33
CA THR A 221 -15.97 50.68 -10.64
C THR A 221 -15.67 51.92 -9.81
N SER A 222 -15.28 52.97 -10.53
CA SER A 222 -15.41 54.37 -10.13
C SER A 222 -16.86 54.73 -9.81
N MET A 223 -17.06 55.87 -9.13
CA MET A 223 -18.33 56.45 -8.64
C MET A 223 -18.71 55.87 -7.27
N GLY A 224 -19.06 56.63 -6.24
CA GLY A 224 -19.46 58.03 -6.14
C GLY A 224 -20.24 58.11 -4.84
N THR A 225 -19.90 59.07 -4.00
CA THR A 225 -20.59 59.38 -2.74
C THR A 225 -22.09 59.65 -2.98
N SER A 226 -22.98 58.92 -2.31
CA SER A 226 -24.24 59.49 -1.84
C SER A 226 -24.86 58.62 -0.75
N MET A 227 -25.30 59.29 0.31
CA MET A 227 -26.05 58.74 1.43
C MET A 227 -27.48 58.40 1.01
N GLY A 228 -28.09 57.41 1.65
CA GLY A 228 -29.52 57.14 1.51
C GLY A 228 -29.99 56.02 2.43
N THR A 229 -30.78 56.42 3.42
CA THR A 229 -31.38 55.65 4.53
C THR A 229 -32.57 54.76 4.13
N SER A 230 -32.88 53.79 5.00
CA SER A 230 -34.20 53.15 5.23
C SER A 230 -34.62 52.08 4.21
N ALA A 231 -35.43 51.07 4.49
CA ALA A 231 -35.95 50.37 5.66
C ALA A 231 -36.81 49.20 5.11
N LEU A 232 -37.05 48.17 5.92
CA LEU A 232 -38.12 47.15 5.81
C LEU A 232 -38.16 46.22 4.58
N GLY A 233 -38.41 44.94 4.84
CA GLY A 233 -39.10 44.07 3.87
C GLY A 233 -38.73 42.59 3.95
N GLN A 234 -39.57 41.81 4.61
CA GLN A 234 -39.56 40.35 4.63
C GLN A 234 -39.78 39.75 3.22
N SER A 235 -39.20 38.58 2.93
CA SER A 235 -39.98 37.41 2.47
C SER A 235 -39.09 36.18 2.24
N VAL A 236 -39.55 35.07 2.80
CA VAL A 236 -39.14 33.69 2.52
C VAL A 236 -39.46 33.35 1.07
N GLN A 237 -38.56 32.67 0.36
CA GLN A 237 -38.96 31.73 -0.69
C GLN A 237 -37.97 30.57 -0.87
N THR A 238 -38.48 29.40 -0.50
CA THR A 238 -38.03 28.07 -0.90
C THR A 238 -38.16 27.92 -2.42
N VAL A 239 -37.15 27.34 -3.07
CA VAL A 239 -37.30 26.76 -4.41
C VAL A 239 -36.87 25.30 -4.34
N MET A 240 -37.85 24.42 -4.42
CA MET A 240 -37.65 23.03 -4.80
C MET A 240 -37.35 22.96 -6.30
N SER A 241 -36.50 22.02 -6.70
CA SER A 241 -36.62 21.40 -8.02
C SER A 241 -36.42 19.90 -7.87
N SER A 242 -37.48 19.21 -8.29
CA SER A 242 -37.68 17.78 -8.27
C SER A 242 -37.38 17.21 -9.65
N ALA A 243 -36.90 15.96 -9.66
CA ALA A 243 -37.06 14.92 -10.68
C ALA A 243 -36.56 15.17 -12.12
N MET A 244 -35.85 14.19 -12.68
CA MET A 244 -36.45 13.23 -13.62
C MET A 244 -35.49 12.06 -13.85
N ALA A 245 -35.99 10.86 -13.57
CA ALA A 245 -35.42 9.58 -13.94
C ALA A 245 -35.63 9.33 -15.44
N HIS A 246 -34.72 8.59 -16.07
CA HIS A 246 -35.03 7.84 -17.29
C HIS A 246 -34.46 6.43 -17.22
N GLN A 247 -35.38 5.49 -17.40
CA GLN A 247 -35.27 4.04 -17.58
C GLN A 247 -34.23 3.65 -18.64
N LEU A 248 -33.38 2.64 -18.40
CA LEU A 248 -33.60 1.18 -18.59
C LEU A 248 -33.92 0.76 -20.03
N THR A 249 -32.98 0.04 -20.65
CA THR A 249 -33.10 -1.19 -21.45
C THR A 249 -31.65 -1.67 -21.70
N GLY A 250 -31.19 -2.90 -21.48
CA GLY A 250 -31.84 -4.20 -21.47
C GLY A 250 -31.25 -5.05 -22.62
N HIS A 251 -30.81 -6.27 -22.27
CA HIS A 251 -30.40 -7.42 -23.13
C HIS A 251 -28.90 -7.65 -23.40
N THR A 252 -28.40 -8.87 -23.56
CA THR A 252 -28.40 -10.14 -22.78
C THR A 252 -27.55 -11.15 -23.59
N HIS A 253 -26.87 -12.04 -22.86
CA HIS A 253 -26.39 -13.38 -23.24
C HIS A 253 -25.13 -13.58 -24.12
N GLY A 254 -24.18 -14.33 -23.55
CA GLY A 254 -23.07 -14.98 -24.25
C GLY A 254 -22.25 -15.82 -23.26
N SER A 255 -22.72 -17.04 -22.97
CA SER A 255 -21.99 -18.04 -22.16
C SER A 255 -20.84 -18.63 -22.98
N VAL A 256 -19.61 -18.58 -22.47
CA VAL A 256 -18.52 -19.45 -22.90
C VAL A 256 -17.79 -19.96 -21.67
N SER A 257 -17.90 -21.26 -21.45
CA SER A 257 -17.07 -22.06 -20.55
C SER A 257 -15.62 -22.05 -21.03
N GLY A 258 -14.71 -21.51 -20.24
CA GLY A 258 -13.27 -21.57 -20.48
C GLY A 258 -12.52 -21.71 -19.17
N ARG A 259 -11.69 -22.76 -19.07
CA ARG A 259 -10.76 -23.03 -17.96
C ARG A 259 -10.00 -21.78 -17.51
N PRO A 260 -9.68 -21.60 -16.22
CA PRO A 260 -8.76 -20.55 -15.80
C PRO A 260 -7.35 -20.88 -16.32
N PRO A 261 -6.62 -19.92 -16.93
CA PRO A 261 -5.24 -20.13 -17.33
C PRO A 261 -4.35 -20.16 -16.09
N SER A 262 -3.88 -21.35 -15.75
CA SER A 262 -2.81 -21.58 -14.79
C SER A 262 -1.46 -21.26 -15.43
N THR A 263 -1.11 -19.99 -15.53
CA THR A 263 0.27 -19.57 -15.81
C THR A 263 0.47 -18.19 -15.24
N TRP A 264 1.14 -18.09 -14.09
CA TRP A 264 1.86 -16.88 -13.73
C TRP A 264 2.79 -16.58 -14.91
N VAL A 265 2.54 -15.48 -15.60
CA VAL A 265 3.37 -15.01 -16.70
C VAL A 265 4.78 -14.87 -16.15
N ARG A 266 5.70 -15.72 -16.61
CA ARG A 266 7.14 -15.50 -16.48
C ARG A 266 7.42 -14.17 -17.18
N ASP A 267 7.72 -13.16 -16.39
CA ASP A 267 8.19 -11.88 -16.92
C ASP A 267 9.50 -12.10 -17.68
N PRO A 268 9.61 -11.69 -18.97
CA PRO A 268 10.87 -11.72 -19.71
C PRO A 268 11.97 -10.85 -19.09
N ALA A 269 11.66 -9.96 -18.13
CA ALA A 269 12.66 -9.19 -17.39
C ALA A 269 13.51 -10.03 -16.41
N SER A 270 13.09 -11.26 -16.09
CA SER A 270 13.84 -12.16 -15.17
C SER A 270 15.00 -12.91 -15.84
N ARG A 271 15.41 -12.53 -17.06
CA ARG A 271 16.25 -13.38 -17.94
C ARG A 271 17.69 -12.90 -18.12
N GLY A 272 18.26 -12.19 -17.17
CA GLY A 272 19.66 -11.79 -17.26
C GLY A 272 20.31 -11.66 -15.90
N ILE A 273 20.77 -12.77 -15.32
CA ILE A 273 22.10 -12.97 -14.71
C ILE A 273 22.26 -14.51 -14.59
N HIS A 274 22.82 -15.15 -15.60
CA HIS A 274 23.50 -16.44 -15.48
C HIS A 274 24.68 -16.40 -16.44
N ASP A 275 25.76 -17.09 -16.05
CA ASP A 275 27.04 -17.27 -16.73
C ASP A 275 28.12 -16.24 -16.40
N LEU A 276 28.68 -16.35 -15.19
CA LEU A 276 30.13 -16.25 -15.04
C LEU A 276 30.64 -17.66 -14.74
N HIS A 277 31.38 -18.17 -15.72
CA HIS A 277 32.22 -19.36 -15.68
C HIS A 277 33.00 -19.48 -14.37
N ASP A 278 32.95 -20.69 -13.80
CA ASP A 278 34.06 -21.25 -13.06
C ASP A 278 35.24 -21.41 -14.03
N GLU A 279 36.30 -20.60 -13.87
CA GLU A 279 37.62 -20.95 -14.37
C GLU A 279 38.48 -21.43 -13.21
N ASP A 280 38.88 -22.68 -13.39
CA ASP A 280 39.65 -23.58 -12.55
C ASP A 280 41.14 -23.31 -12.80
N ASP A 281 41.76 -22.54 -11.92
CA ASP A 281 43.20 -22.25 -12.00
C ASP A 281 43.95 -23.11 -10.97
N GLY A 282 44.16 -24.38 -11.35
CA GLY A 282 45.08 -25.28 -10.67
C GLY A 282 46.51 -24.73 -10.71
N TYR A 283 47.03 -24.32 -9.56
CA TYR A 283 48.45 -24.03 -9.39
C TYR A 283 49.21 -25.30 -9.01
N HIS A 284 50.01 -25.76 -9.98
CA HIS A 284 50.99 -26.82 -9.87
C HIS A 284 52.09 -26.47 -8.86
N ASP A 285 52.30 -27.41 -7.93
CA ASP A 285 53.52 -27.66 -7.18
C ASP A 285 54.66 -28.05 -8.14
N HIS A 286 55.77 -27.28 -8.14
CA HIS A 286 57.11 -27.71 -8.53
C HIS A 286 58.15 -26.64 -8.14
N GLY A 287 59.19 -27.03 -7.39
CA GLY A 287 60.51 -26.37 -7.49
C GLY A 287 61.27 -26.13 -6.19
N GLU A 288 61.88 -27.18 -5.64
CA GLU A 288 63.19 -27.05 -4.99
C GLU A 288 64.22 -26.39 -5.93
N LEU A 289 65.10 -25.54 -5.37
CA LEU A 289 66.51 -25.26 -5.72
C LEU A 289 66.91 -24.02 -4.90
N GLU A 290 67.57 -24.15 -3.75
CA GLU A 290 69.02 -24.35 -3.56
C GLU A 290 69.92 -23.23 -4.15
N TYR A 291 70.83 -22.74 -3.29
CA TYR A 291 72.06 -21.95 -3.49
C TYR A 291 72.09 -20.41 -3.24
N ARG A 292 72.74 -20.10 -2.08
CA ARG A 292 73.82 -19.12 -1.77
C ARG A 292 73.63 -17.62 -2.12
N ASP A 293 74.06 -16.67 -1.28
CA ASP A 293 75.29 -16.58 -0.47
C ASP A 293 75.11 -16.47 1.06
#